data_AF-A0AA92X9G1-F1
#
_entry.id   AF-A0AA92X9G1-F1
#
_cell.length_a   1.000
_cell.length_b   1.000
_cell.length_c   1.000
_cell.angle_alpha   90.00
_cell.angle_beta   90.00
_cell.angle_gamma   90.00
#
_symmetry.space_group_name_H-M   'P 1'
#
loop_
_entity.id
_entity.type
_entity.pdbx_description
1 polymer ?
#
loop_
_entity_poly.entity_id
_entity_poly.type
_entity_poly.pdbx_seq_one_letter_code
_entity_poly.pdbx_strand_id
1 'polypeptide(L)'
;MSAMTTSSNVIVAVNEALYAALNTYINPKPEDPENEEPSAGVDIRFDLPQVDSTQSSPTVSVFLYDVHEDLQLRQSQPARLNAGSGMLRAGWVNLNCNYLITYWETQSAGSDGNGPDSSPDNQAVRVMTRALQALLNNRELDGIAGSYSRIIPPQENLNSLGNFWQSLGNRPRLSLMYSVTVPILLDNSLPQTLVKSVSNEIVQAAAVDMNALGSLLWKTLCEQMGTGAEQKLARVTLKCRQKAADEGGAFAVTINLALAGMMDKDNQSNLEAILKRWESSQEAVTEINGGSVYISEINRDKIVFI
;
A
#
# COMPACT_ATOMS: atom_id res chain seq x y z
N MET A 1 -0.18 -24.35 -12.94
CA MET A 1 -0.36 -22.89 -13.05
C MET A 1 -1.39 -22.50 -12.02
N SER A 2 -0.96 -21.98 -10.87
CA SER A 2 -1.89 -21.59 -9.81
C SER A 2 -2.63 -20.32 -10.21
N ALA A 3 -3.96 -20.37 -10.24
CA ALA A 3 -4.80 -19.21 -10.44
C ALA A 3 -4.68 -18.31 -9.20
N MET A 4 -4.02 -17.15 -9.33
CA MET A 4 -4.14 -16.10 -8.32
C MET A 4 -5.57 -15.56 -8.37
N THR A 5 -6.25 -15.55 -7.23
CA THR A 5 -7.62 -15.06 -7.12
C THR A 5 -7.65 -13.55 -7.41
N THR A 6 -8.51 -13.14 -8.33
CA THR A 6 -8.72 -11.72 -8.68
C THR A 6 -9.44 -10.98 -7.54
N SER A 7 -9.11 -9.71 -7.34
CA SER A 7 -9.58 -8.89 -6.20
C SER A 7 -11.09 -8.83 -6.00
N SER A 8 -11.88 -8.88 -7.08
CA SER A 8 -13.33 -8.63 -7.02
C SER A 8 -14.14 -9.72 -6.30
N ASN A 9 -13.66 -10.96 -6.23
CA ASN A 9 -14.42 -12.10 -5.67
C ASN A 9 -13.63 -12.90 -4.62
N VAL A 10 -12.55 -12.34 -4.08
CA VAL A 10 -11.66 -13.09 -3.19
C VAL A 10 -12.37 -13.64 -1.95
N ILE A 11 -13.16 -12.84 -1.24
CA ILE A 11 -13.83 -13.27 0.00
C ILE A 11 -14.87 -14.35 -0.31
N VAL A 12 -15.56 -14.23 -1.44
CA VAL A 12 -16.52 -15.25 -1.90
C VAL A 12 -15.79 -16.57 -2.17
N ALA A 13 -14.67 -16.54 -2.88
CA ALA A 13 -13.86 -17.73 -3.15
C ALA A 13 -13.35 -18.38 -1.84
N VAL A 14 -12.93 -17.58 -0.85
CA VAL A 14 -12.54 -18.09 0.47
C VAL A 14 -13.71 -18.77 1.17
N ASN A 15 -14.90 -18.14 1.17
CA ASN A 15 -16.09 -18.73 1.77
C ASN A 15 -16.49 -20.05 1.09
N GLU A 16 -16.47 -20.12 -0.24
CA GLU A 16 -16.76 -21.35 -0.98
C GLU A 16 -15.75 -22.47 -0.68
N ALA A 17 -14.45 -22.15 -0.66
CA ALA A 17 -13.41 -23.12 -0.34
C ALA A 17 -13.52 -23.61 1.11
N LEU A 18 -13.81 -22.70 2.06
CA LEU A 18 -14.02 -23.05 3.47
C LEU A 18 -15.28 -23.90 3.66
N TYR A 19 -16.36 -23.59 2.94
CA TYR A 19 -17.58 -24.41 2.93
C TYR A 19 -17.28 -25.82 2.46
N ALA A 20 -16.59 -25.96 1.32
CA ALA A 20 -16.25 -27.27 0.76
C ALA A 20 -15.38 -28.10 1.74
N ALA A 21 -14.38 -27.46 2.35
CA ALA A 21 -13.53 -28.09 3.36
C ALA A 21 -14.33 -28.57 4.57
N LEU A 22 -15.21 -27.73 5.14
CA LEU A 22 -16.03 -28.07 6.29
C LEU A 22 -17.08 -29.16 5.97
N ASN A 23 -17.78 -29.01 4.85
CA ASN A 23 -18.87 -29.91 4.47
C ASN A 23 -18.38 -31.34 4.26
N THR A 24 -17.16 -31.52 3.73
CA THR A 24 -16.55 -32.84 3.51
C THR A 24 -16.42 -33.66 4.80
N TYR A 25 -16.16 -33.01 5.94
CA TYR A 25 -16.00 -33.69 7.24
C TYR A 25 -17.27 -33.68 8.08
N ILE A 26 -18.06 -32.61 8.01
CA ILE A 26 -19.28 -32.47 8.82
C ILE A 26 -20.38 -33.39 8.28
N ASN A 27 -20.57 -33.39 6.96
CA ASN A 27 -21.55 -34.18 6.23
C ASN A 27 -20.83 -35.10 5.22
N PRO A 28 -20.06 -36.10 5.69
CA PRO A 28 -19.35 -37.00 4.81
C PRO A 28 -20.35 -37.77 3.94
N LYS A 29 -20.01 -37.97 2.67
CA LYS A 29 -20.81 -38.83 1.79
C LYS A 29 -20.76 -40.26 2.34
N PRO A 30 -21.89 -40.98 2.38
CA PRO A 30 -21.90 -42.38 2.82
C PRO A 30 -21.00 -43.23 1.91
N GLU A 31 -20.26 -44.16 2.52
CA GLU A 31 -19.40 -45.11 1.79
C GLU A 31 -20.21 -46.17 1.03
N ASP A 32 -21.44 -46.45 1.46
CA ASP A 32 -22.39 -47.39 0.85
C ASP A 32 -23.81 -46.77 0.80
N PRO A 33 -24.34 -46.43 -0.38
CA PRO A 33 -25.64 -45.75 -0.52
C PRO A 33 -26.87 -46.65 -0.26
N GLU A 34 -26.71 -47.96 -0.09
CA GLU A 34 -27.84 -48.89 0.07
C GLU A 34 -28.21 -49.20 1.55
N ASN A 35 -27.35 -48.85 2.52
CA ASN A 35 -27.59 -49.03 3.95
C ASN A 35 -27.64 -47.68 4.69
N GLU A 36 -28.63 -46.84 4.38
CA GLU A 36 -28.80 -45.52 4.99
C GLU A 36 -29.62 -45.59 6.30
N GLU A 37 -29.00 -45.22 7.42
CA GLU A 37 -29.70 -44.46 8.46
C GLU A 37 -29.57 -42.98 8.07
N PRO A 38 -30.67 -42.21 7.93
CA PRO A 38 -30.61 -40.81 7.57
C PRO A 38 -30.01 -40.02 8.73
N SER A 39 -28.70 -39.79 8.71
CA SER A 39 -28.11 -38.77 9.58
C SER A 39 -28.68 -37.43 9.15
N ALA A 40 -29.52 -36.81 9.98
CA ALA A 40 -30.03 -35.48 9.72
C ALA A 40 -28.83 -34.54 9.46
N GLY A 41 -28.69 -34.07 8.22
CA GLY A 41 -27.55 -33.25 7.81
C GLY A 41 -27.41 -32.01 8.68
N VAL A 42 -26.17 -31.61 8.93
CA VAL A 42 -25.87 -30.37 9.66
C VAL A 42 -25.79 -29.23 8.64
N ASP A 43 -26.58 -28.17 8.84
CA ASP A 43 -26.54 -26.97 8.00
C ASP A 43 -25.23 -26.19 8.23
N ILE A 44 -24.66 -25.61 7.18
CA ILE A 44 -23.46 -24.77 7.27
C ILE A 44 -23.79 -23.43 6.64
N ARG A 45 -23.72 -22.36 7.44
CA ARG A 45 -24.08 -21.00 7.03
C ARG A 45 -22.98 -19.99 7.31
N PHE A 46 -22.96 -18.91 6.54
CA PHE A 46 -21.94 -17.86 6.60
C PHE A 46 -22.46 -16.56 7.23
N ASP A 47 -23.52 -16.67 8.03
CA ASP A 47 -24.07 -15.62 8.85
C ASP A 47 -24.21 -16.10 10.30
N LEU A 48 -24.48 -15.17 11.21
CA LEU A 48 -24.77 -15.50 12.60
C LEU A 48 -26.28 -15.75 12.75
N PRO A 49 -26.72 -16.91 13.28
CA PRO A 49 -28.12 -17.15 13.60
C PRO A 49 -28.68 -16.12 14.57
N GLN A 50 -30.00 -15.87 14.49
CA GLN A 50 -30.67 -15.05 15.50
C GLN A 50 -30.57 -15.73 16.87
N VAL A 51 -30.06 -14.98 17.85
CA VAL A 51 -29.71 -15.43 19.20
C VAL A 51 -30.86 -16.18 19.91
N ASP A 52 -32.09 -15.71 19.71
CA ASP A 52 -33.29 -16.25 20.36
C ASP A 52 -34.05 -17.27 19.50
N SER A 53 -33.53 -17.61 18.32
CA SER A 53 -34.15 -18.58 17.43
C SER A 53 -33.59 -19.99 17.66
N THR A 54 -34.48 -20.95 17.90
CA THR A 54 -34.16 -22.38 17.77
C THR A 54 -34.03 -22.71 16.30
N GLN A 55 -32.91 -23.32 15.89
CA GLN A 55 -32.72 -23.67 14.49
C GLN A 55 -33.64 -24.84 14.11
N SER A 56 -34.13 -24.88 12.87
CA SER A 56 -34.91 -26.01 12.36
C SER A 56 -34.07 -27.28 12.18
N SER A 57 -32.76 -27.13 12.05
CA SER A 57 -31.76 -28.19 11.89
C SER A 57 -30.49 -27.84 12.67
N PRO A 58 -29.66 -28.82 13.04
CA PRO A 58 -28.36 -28.55 13.66
C PRO A 58 -27.53 -27.69 12.70
N THR A 59 -26.92 -26.61 13.19
CA THR A 59 -26.30 -25.62 12.31
C THR A 59 -24.91 -25.24 12.78
N VAL A 60 -23.94 -25.25 11.86
CA VAL A 60 -22.63 -24.63 12.02
C VAL A 60 -22.65 -23.25 11.37
N SER A 61 -22.40 -22.22 12.17
CA SER A 61 -22.25 -20.84 11.72
C SER A 61 -20.78 -20.52 11.55
N VAL A 62 -20.41 -20.06 10.36
CA VAL A 62 -19.07 -19.65 9.94
C VAL A 62 -19.09 -18.14 9.74
N PHE A 63 -18.95 -17.39 10.84
CA PHE A 63 -19.13 -15.94 10.83
C PHE A 63 -17.80 -15.21 10.58
N LEU A 64 -17.70 -14.47 9.47
CA LEU A 64 -16.55 -13.60 9.18
C LEU A 64 -16.67 -12.32 10.01
N TYR A 65 -15.83 -12.17 11.04
CA TYR A 65 -15.93 -11.04 11.98
C TYR A 65 -14.93 -9.92 11.70
N ASP A 66 -13.84 -10.20 11.00
CA ASP A 66 -12.80 -9.21 10.71
C ASP A 66 -12.02 -9.56 9.43
N VAL A 67 -11.67 -8.53 8.67
CA VAL A 67 -10.90 -8.63 7.43
C VAL A 67 -9.89 -7.48 7.39
N HIS A 68 -8.61 -7.82 7.30
CA HIS A 68 -7.55 -6.83 7.23
C HIS A 68 -6.35 -7.36 6.45
N GLU A 69 -5.45 -6.46 6.05
CA GLU A 69 -4.18 -6.88 5.45
C GLU A 69 -3.23 -7.46 6.50
N ASP A 70 -2.61 -8.60 6.19
CA ASP A 70 -1.53 -9.17 6.98
C ASP A 70 -0.21 -8.42 6.70
N LEU A 71 0.07 -7.42 7.53
CA LEU A 71 1.28 -6.60 7.42
C LEU A 71 2.57 -7.39 7.70
N GLN A 72 2.51 -8.52 8.41
CA GLN A 72 3.70 -9.34 8.68
C GLN A 72 4.19 -10.04 7.42
N LEU A 73 3.27 -10.34 6.50
CA LEU A 73 3.57 -10.92 5.20
C LEU A 73 3.78 -9.87 4.11
N ARG A 74 3.70 -8.56 4.44
CA ARG A 74 3.98 -7.49 3.49
C ARG A 74 5.48 -7.45 3.21
N GLN A 75 5.84 -7.79 1.98
CA GLN A 75 7.20 -7.64 1.48
C GLN A 75 7.31 -6.36 0.63
N SER A 76 8.39 -5.61 0.81
CA SER A 76 8.73 -4.52 -0.11
C SER A 76 9.27 -5.13 -1.41
N GLN A 77 8.37 -5.34 -2.37
CA GLN A 77 8.77 -5.73 -3.72
C GLN A 77 8.48 -4.58 -4.69
N PRO A 78 9.48 -4.09 -5.44
CA PRO A 78 9.24 -3.08 -6.45
C PRO A 78 8.32 -3.64 -7.53
N ALA A 79 7.41 -2.80 -8.04
CA ALA A 79 6.56 -3.16 -9.16
C ALA A 79 7.43 -3.60 -10.35
N ARG A 80 7.17 -4.80 -10.87
CA ARG A 80 7.97 -5.37 -11.96
C ARG A 80 7.42 -4.89 -13.30
N LEU A 81 8.27 -4.27 -14.10
CA LEU A 81 7.94 -3.90 -15.47
C LEU A 81 7.97 -5.12 -16.38
N ASN A 82 6.89 -5.35 -17.12
CA ASN A 82 6.88 -6.25 -18.26
C ASN A 82 7.32 -5.47 -19.51
N ALA A 83 8.57 -5.65 -19.93
CA ALA A 83 9.12 -4.96 -21.11
C ALA A 83 8.40 -5.34 -22.42
N GLY A 84 7.81 -6.55 -22.50
CA GLY A 84 7.08 -6.98 -23.69
C GLY A 84 5.73 -6.27 -23.88
N SER A 85 5.05 -5.94 -22.78
CA SER A 85 3.76 -5.23 -22.81
C SER A 85 3.86 -3.74 -22.46
N GLY A 86 5.01 -3.27 -21.99
CA GLY A 86 5.18 -1.90 -21.50
C GLY A 86 4.34 -1.60 -20.24
N MET A 87 3.96 -2.63 -19.47
CA MET A 87 3.12 -2.46 -18.28
C MET A 87 3.88 -2.80 -17.02
N LEU A 88 3.78 -1.94 -16.00
CA LEU A 88 4.08 -2.31 -14.62
C LEU A 88 3.03 -3.31 -14.16
N ARG A 89 3.49 -4.47 -13.70
CA ARG A 89 2.62 -5.49 -13.11
C ARG A 89 1.93 -4.92 -11.88
N ALA A 90 0.68 -5.30 -11.72
CA ALA A 90 -0.06 -5.01 -10.51
C ALA A 90 0.63 -5.61 -9.28
N GLY A 91 0.50 -4.91 -8.16
CA GLY A 91 0.94 -5.42 -6.87
C GLY A 91 0.03 -6.53 -6.36
N TRP A 92 0.44 -7.20 -5.29
CA TRP A 92 -0.44 -8.07 -4.53
C TRP A 92 -0.51 -7.62 -3.07
N VAL A 93 -1.55 -8.05 -2.38
CA VAL A 93 -1.75 -7.85 -0.93
C VAL A 93 -2.14 -9.19 -0.31
N ASN A 94 -1.64 -9.46 0.89
CA ASN A 94 -2.04 -10.63 1.67
C ASN A 94 -3.22 -10.24 2.57
N LEU A 95 -4.42 -10.69 2.23
CA LEU A 95 -5.63 -10.39 2.99
C LEU A 95 -5.87 -11.50 4.01
N ASN A 96 -5.97 -11.12 5.28
CA ASN A 96 -6.35 -11.99 6.36
C ASN A 96 -7.86 -11.92 6.59
N CYS A 97 -8.53 -13.06 6.53
CA CYS A 97 -9.95 -13.23 6.81
C CYS A 97 -10.09 -14.04 8.12
N ASN A 98 -10.71 -13.42 9.13
CA ASN A 98 -10.87 -14.02 10.46
C ASN A 98 -12.32 -14.45 10.69
N TYR A 99 -12.50 -15.75 10.92
CA TYR A 99 -13.77 -16.42 11.10
C TYR A 99 -13.95 -16.90 12.54
N LEU A 100 -15.20 -16.85 12.99
CA LEU A 100 -15.66 -17.48 14.21
C LEU A 100 -16.62 -18.60 13.84
N ILE A 101 -16.25 -19.83 14.17
CA ILE A 101 -17.03 -21.02 13.84
C ILE A 101 -17.72 -21.54 15.11
N THR A 102 -19.05 -21.62 15.09
CA THR A 102 -19.90 -21.95 16.25
C THR A 102 -20.98 -22.96 15.88
N TYR A 103 -21.43 -23.75 16.87
CA TYR A 103 -22.52 -24.71 16.70
C TYR A 103 -23.81 -24.24 17.39
N TRP A 104 -24.92 -24.44 16.69
CA TRP A 104 -26.28 -24.04 17.08
C TRP A 104 -27.21 -25.25 17.03
N GLU A 105 -27.87 -25.50 18.16
CA GLU A 105 -28.75 -26.64 18.37
C GLU A 105 -30.18 -26.38 17.88
N THR A 106 -30.91 -27.47 17.59
CA THR A 106 -32.32 -27.44 17.19
C THR A 106 -33.28 -27.27 18.35
N GLN A 107 -32.89 -27.72 19.55
CA GLN A 107 -33.71 -27.65 20.75
C GLN A 107 -32.95 -26.94 21.86
N SER A 108 -33.69 -26.29 22.75
CA SER A 108 -33.14 -25.73 23.98
C SER A 108 -32.66 -26.88 24.87
N ALA A 109 -31.43 -26.79 25.37
CA ALA A 109 -30.84 -27.80 26.27
C ALA A 109 -31.83 -28.22 27.37
N GLY A 110 -31.95 -29.54 27.59
CA GLY A 110 -32.73 -30.10 28.69
C GLY A 110 -32.29 -29.53 30.05
N SER A 111 -33.22 -29.41 31.00
CA SER A 111 -32.94 -28.80 32.31
C SER A 111 -32.12 -29.69 33.25
N ASP A 112 -31.87 -30.95 32.87
CA ASP A 112 -31.25 -31.99 33.66
C ASP A 112 -29.93 -32.49 33.04
N GLY A 113 -28.87 -32.55 33.85
CA GLY A 113 -27.51 -32.94 33.43
C GLY A 113 -27.36 -34.41 32.97
N ASN A 114 -28.45 -35.16 32.90
CA ASN A 114 -28.50 -36.54 32.40
C ASN A 114 -29.04 -36.64 30.97
N GLY A 115 -29.39 -35.52 30.34
CA GLY A 115 -29.86 -35.50 28.95
C GLY A 115 -28.74 -35.82 27.95
N PRO A 116 -29.10 -36.29 26.74
CA PRO A 116 -28.13 -36.61 25.67
C PRO A 116 -27.23 -35.43 25.29
N ASP A 117 -27.70 -34.19 25.46
CA ASP A 117 -26.93 -32.97 25.21
C ASP A 117 -25.86 -32.69 26.28
N SER A 118 -25.98 -33.28 27.48
CA SER A 118 -25.00 -33.18 28.56
C SER A 118 -23.98 -34.33 28.56
N SER A 119 -24.11 -35.30 27.64
CA SER A 119 -23.19 -36.42 27.51
C SER A 119 -21.81 -35.97 26.99
N PRO A 120 -20.68 -36.59 27.40
CA PRO A 120 -19.36 -36.30 26.85
C PRO A 120 -19.26 -36.43 25.33
N ASP A 121 -20.13 -37.25 24.73
CA ASP A 121 -20.22 -37.50 23.29
C ASP A 121 -21.44 -36.82 22.64
N ASN A 122 -21.91 -35.70 23.20
CA ASN A 122 -23.04 -34.96 22.66
C ASN A 122 -22.82 -34.50 21.20
N GLN A 123 -23.93 -34.17 20.54
CA GLN A 123 -23.90 -33.79 19.12
C GLN A 123 -23.02 -32.56 18.86
N ALA A 124 -23.07 -31.55 19.74
CA ALA A 124 -22.27 -30.34 19.61
C ALA A 124 -20.76 -30.64 19.56
N VAL A 125 -20.27 -31.48 20.48
CA VAL A 125 -18.86 -31.89 20.56
C VAL A 125 -18.48 -32.73 19.34
N ARG A 126 -19.33 -33.66 18.88
CA ARG A 126 -19.07 -34.45 17.67
C ARG A 126 -18.95 -33.57 16.43
N VAL A 127 -19.88 -32.64 16.22
CA VAL A 127 -19.88 -31.72 15.07
C VAL A 127 -18.68 -30.77 15.12
N MET A 128 -18.41 -30.15 16.28
CA MET A 128 -17.27 -29.25 16.44
C MET A 128 -15.92 -29.96 16.33
N THR A 129 -15.83 -31.24 16.71
CA THR A 129 -14.64 -32.08 16.49
C THR A 129 -14.40 -32.33 15.01
N ARG A 130 -15.46 -32.62 14.23
CA ARG A 130 -15.37 -32.78 12.77
C ARG A 130 -14.98 -31.47 12.09
N ALA A 131 -15.56 -30.35 12.51
CA ALA A 131 -15.17 -29.03 12.03
C ALA A 131 -13.69 -28.76 12.33
N LEU A 132 -13.22 -29.04 13.55
CA LEU A 132 -11.81 -28.91 13.91
C LEU A 132 -10.89 -29.79 13.04
N GLN A 133 -11.28 -31.04 12.79
CA GLN A 133 -10.54 -31.94 11.90
C GLN A 133 -10.46 -31.39 10.47
N ALA A 134 -11.55 -30.84 9.94
CA ALA A 134 -11.54 -30.18 8.63
C ALA A 134 -10.52 -29.03 8.59
N LEU A 135 -10.54 -28.13 9.56
CA LEU A 135 -9.64 -26.99 9.62
C LEU A 135 -8.17 -27.42 9.77
N LEU A 136 -7.90 -28.46 10.56
CA LEU A 136 -6.54 -28.97 10.77
C LEU A 136 -5.96 -29.66 9.54
N ASN A 137 -6.80 -30.34 8.76
CA ASN A 137 -6.39 -31.05 7.54
C ASN A 137 -6.33 -30.13 6.32
N ASN A 138 -7.07 -29.03 6.30
CA ASN A 138 -7.09 -28.06 5.20
C ASN A 138 -6.29 -26.79 5.56
N ARG A 139 -4.98 -26.94 5.80
CA ARG A 139 -4.10 -25.80 6.14
C ARG A 139 -3.87 -24.84 4.99
N GLU A 140 -3.92 -25.34 3.77
CA GLU A 140 -4.07 -24.58 2.53
C GLU A 140 -5.47 -24.92 2.00
N LEU A 141 -6.26 -23.90 1.67
CA LEU A 141 -7.61 -24.09 1.14
C LEU A 141 -7.53 -24.51 -0.33
N ASP A 142 -8.23 -25.60 -0.66
CA ASP A 142 -8.34 -26.08 -2.02
C ASP A 142 -8.88 -25.00 -2.95
N GLY A 143 -8.24 -24.86 -4.12
CA GLY A 143 -8.60 -23.85 -5.11
C GLY A 143 -8.01 -22.46 -4.86
N ILE A 144 -7.37 -22.21 -3.71
CA ILE A 144 -6.72 -20.93 -3.39
C ILE A 144 -5.24 -21.17 -3.08
N ALA A 145 -4.44 -21.20 -4.14
CA ALA A 145 -3.01 -21.46 -4.03
C ALA A 145 -2.27 -20.39 -3.21
N GLY A 146 -1.40 -20.85 -2.31
CA GLY A 146 -0.66 -19.95 -1.42
C GLY A 146 -1.52 -19.35 -0.32
N SER A 147 -2.75 -19.83 -0.13
CA SER A 147 -3.49 -19.56 1.10
C SER A 147 -2.78 -20.21 2.28
N TYR A 148 -2.79 -19.50 3.41
CA TYR A 148 -2.19 -19.98 4.63
C TYR A 148 -3.17 -19.80 5.77
N SER A 149 -3.62 -20.91 6.35
CA SER A 149 -4.58 -20.88 7.43
C SER A 149 -4.01 -21.32 8.77
N ARG A 150 -4.60 -20.75 9.83
CA ARG A 150 -4.25 -21.01 11.21
C ARG A 150 -5.53 -21.10 12.04
N ILE A 151 -5.57 -22.10 12.90
CA ILE A 151 -6.48 -22.09 14.03
C ILE A 151 -5.81 -21.21 15.09
N ILE A 152 -6.42 -20.07 15.36
CA ILE A 152 -5.85 -19.09 16.29
C ILE A 152 -6.07 -19.64 17.70
N PRO A 153 -5.01 -19.95 18.48
CA PRO A 153 -5.19 -20.15 19.90
C PRO A 153 -5.77 -18.85 20.47
N PRO A 154 -6.72 -18.89 21.41
CA PRO A 154 -7.28 -17.66 21.99
C PRO A 154 -6.15 -16.85 22.64
N GLN A 155 -5.56 -15.92 21.87
CA GLN A 155 -4.60 -14.94 22.36
C GLN A 155 -5.34 -13.83 23.11
N GLU A 156 -6.63 -13.67 22.83
CA GLU A 156 -7.52 -12.83 23.59
C GLU A 156 -7.94 -13.53 24.88
N ASN A 157 -7.67 -12.88 26.01
CA ASN A 157 -8.18 -13.24 27.33
C ASN A 157 -9.66 -13.66 27.25
N LEU A 158 -10.07 -14.60 28.11
CA LEU A 158 -11.48 -15.01 28.30
C LEU A 158 -12.45 -13.82 28.45
N ASN A 159 -11.95 -12.66 28.89
CA ASN A 159 -12.70 -11.40 28.96
C ASN A 159 -13.25 -10.92 27.60
N SER A 160 -12.49 -11.06 26.51
CA SER A 160 -12.95 -10.62 25.18
C SER A 160 -14.06 -11.53 24.64
N LEU A 161 -13.87 -12.85 24.77
CA LEU A 161 -14.88 -13.84 24.40
C LEU A 161 -16.14 -13.70 25.27
N GLY A 162 -15.99 -13.34 26.55
CA GLY A 162 -17.10 -13.00 27.44
C GLY A 162 -17.91 -11.81 26.94
N ASN A 163 -17.25 -10.70 26.58
CA ASN A 163 -17.93 -9.53 26.01
C ASN A 163 -18.64 -9.86 24.68
N PHE A 164 -18.01 -10.67 23.83
CA PHE A 164 -18.63 -11.13 22.58
C PHE A 164 -19.94 -11.89 22.85
N TRP A 165 -19.92 -12.88 23.75
CA TRP A 165 -21.12 -13.64 24.09
C TRP A 165 -22.18 -12.79 24.82
N GLN A 166 -21.77 -11.79 25.61
CA GLN A 166 -22.71 -10.83 26.20
C GLN A 166 -23.46 -10.04 25.13
N SER A 167 -22.75 -9.59 24.08
CA SER A 167 -23.36 -8.89 22.96
C SER A 167 -24.32 -9.76 22.14
N LEU A 168 -24.13 -11.09 22.19
CA LEU A 168 -24.96 -12.10 21.54
C LEU A 168 -25.96 -12.77 22.51
N GLY A 169 -26.43 -12.04 23.51
CA GLY A 169 -27.52 -12.46 24.40
C GLY A 169 -27.13 -13.47 25.49
N ASN A 170 -25.89 -13.41 25.97
CA ASN A 170 -25.42 -14.14 27.16
C ASN A 170 -25.49 -15.67 27.07
N ARG A 171 -25.33 -16.24 25.87
CA ARG A 171 -25.31 -17.70 25.67
C ARG A 171 -23.92 -18.14 25.20
N PRO A 172 -22.98 -18.45 26.11
CA PRO A 172 -21.66 -18.89 25.72
C PRO A 172 -21.72 -20.22 24.99
N ARG A 173 -20.99 -20.33 23.88
CA ARG A 173 -20.85 -21.56 23.09
C ARG A 173 -19.37 -21.85 22.88
N LEU A 174 -19.06 -23.09 22.50
CA LEU A 174 -17.75 -23.43 21.98
C LEU A 174 -17.53 -22.70 20.65
N SER A 175 -16.40 -21.99 20.55
CA SER A 175 -15.99 -21.26 19.36
C SER A 175 -14.63 -21.75 18.87
N LEU A 176 -14.50 -21.94 17.56
CA LEU A 176 -13.21 -22.10 16.90
C LEU A 176 -12.89 -20.78 16.16
N MET A 177 -11.78 -20.16 16.54
CA MET A 177 -11.25 -18.99 15.83
C MET A 177 -10.33 -19.47 14.72
N TYR A 178 -10.68 -19.12 13.49
CA TYR A 178 -9.96 -19.54 12.29
C TYR A 178 -9.55 -18.32 11.47
N SER A 179 -8.27 -18.23 11.12
CA SER A 179 -7.74 -17.18 10.26
C SER A 179 -7.19 -17.81 9.00
N VAL A 180 -7.50 -17.21 7.86
CA VAL A 180 -6.93 -17.59 6.58
C VAL A 180 -6.40 -16.34 5.88
N THR A 181 -5.11 -16.36 5.56
CA THR A 181 -4.48 -15.32 4.77
C THR A 181 -4.39 -15.76 3.31
N VAL A 182 -4.88 -14.93 2.39
CA VAL A 182 -4.89 -15.20 0.95
C VAL A 182 -4.21 -14.09 0.15
N PRO A 183 -3.39 -14.43 -0.86
CA PRO A 183 -2.80 -13.43 -1.74
C PRO A 183 -3.83 -12.92 -2.76
N ILE A 184 -3.94 -11.60 -2.89
CA ILE A 184 -4.83 -10.92 -3.82
C ILE A 184 -4.03 -10.11 -4.80
N LEU A 185 -4.27 -10.30 -6.10
CA LEU A 185 -3.74 -9.41 -7.12
C LEU A 185 -4.59 -8.13 -7.18
N LEU A 186 -3.94 -6.97 -7.07
CA LEU A 186 -4.59 -5.67 -7.22
C LEU A 186 -4.91 -5.41 -8.69
N ASP A 187 -5.84 -4.49 -8.96
CA ASP A 187 -6.12 -4.01 -10.31
C ASP A 187 -5.53 -2.61 -10.50
N ASN A 188 -4.19 -2.52 -10.49
CA ASN A 188 -3.46 -1.25 -10.55
C ASN A 188 -2.26 -1.31 -11.51
N SER A 189 -2.36 -2.11 -12.56
CA SER A 189 -1.33 -2.14 -13.59
C SER A 189 -1.27 -0.79 -14.32
N LEU A 190 -0.06 -0.29 -14.56
CA LEU A 190 0.16 1.03 -15.14
C LEU A 190 1.00 0.93 -16.41
N PRO A 191 0.64 1.62 -17.50
CA PRO A 191 1.50 1.71 -18.68
C PRO A 191 2.77 2.50 -18.33
N GLN A 192 3.89 2.13 -18.93
CA GLN A 192 5.18 2.81 -18.78
C GLN A 192 5.87 3.00 -20.12
N THR A 193 6.51 4.15 -20.27
CA THR A 193 7.40 4.42 -21.40
C THR A 193 8.71 3.69 -21.20
N LEU A 194 9.05 2.80 -22.13
CA LEU A 194 10.30 2.05 -22.11
C LEU A 194 11.47 2.93 -22.54
N VAL A 195 12.56 2.89 -21.80
CA VAL A 195 13.84 3.47 -22.24
C VAL A 195 14.39 2.61 -23.38
N LYS A 196 14.38 3.15 -24.60
CA LYS A 196 14.85 2.45 -25.81
C LYS A 196 16.32 2.74 -26.14
N SER A 197 16.80 3.92 -25.77
CA SER A 197 18.15 4.39 -26.04
C SER A 197 18.63 5.28 -24.90
N VAL A 198 19.90 5.13 -24.55
CA VAL A 198 20.60 6.00 -23.59
C VAL A 198 21.76 6.63 -24.34
N SER A 199 21.78 7.95 -24.43
CA SER A 199 22.90 8.73 -24.97
C SER A 199 23.55 9.50 -23.84
N ASN A 200 24.88 9.54 -23.84
CA ASN A 200 25.66 10.31 -22.88
C ASN A 200 26.70 11.12 -23.63
N GLU A 201 27.06 12.27 -23.08
CA GLU A 201 28.09 13.16 -23.60
C GLU A 201 29.05 13.54 -22.47
N ILE A 202 30.35 13.53 -22.76
CA ILE A 202 31.39 13.92 -21.81
C ILE A 202 31.98 15.23 -22.31
N VAL A 203 31.82 16.27 -21.50
CA VAL A 203 32.32 17.62 -21.80
C VAL A 203 33.32 18.02 -20.74
N GLN A 204 34.43 18.65 -21.15
CA GLN A 204 35.38 19.23 -20.21
C GLN A 204 34.78 20.51 -19.60
N ALA A 205 34.43 20.44 -18.33
CA ALA A 205 33.94 21.61 -17.61
C ALA A 205 35.09 22.55 -17.24
N ALA A 206 34.87 23.86 -17.40
CA ALA A 206 35.77 24.87 -16.87
C ALA A 206 35.94 24.72 -15.35
N ALA A 207 37.16 24.91 -14.84
CA ALA A 207 37.47 24.83 -13.41
C ALA A 207 36.99 26.10 -12.66
N VAL A 208 35.68 26.23 -12.50
CA VAL A 208 35.06 27.37 -11.80
C VAL A 208 34.34 26.91 -10.54
N ASP A 209 34.68 27.53 -9.42
CA ASP A 209 33.92 27.41 -8.19
C ASP A 209 32.61 28.20 -8.34
N MET A 210 31.50 27.47 -8.45
CA MET A 210 30.16 28.05 -8.63
C MET A 210 29.72 28.91 -7.43
N ASN A 211 30.22 28.66 -6.22
CA ASN A 211 29.92 29.48 -5.05
C ASN A 211 30.68 30.82 -5.11
N ALA A 212 31.95 30.76 -5.49
CA ALA A 212 32.76 31.96 -5.71
C ALA A 212 32.18 32.81 -6.84
N LEU A 213 31.75 32.17 -7.95
CA LEU A 213 31.09 32.84 -9.06
C LEU A 213 29.76 33.47 -8.63
N GLY A 214 28.93 32.75 -7.87
CA GLY A 214 27.67 33.29 -7.34
C GLY A 214 27.89 34.53 -6.47
N SER A 215 28.93 34.51 -5.62
CA SER A 215 29.30 35.64 -4.77
C SER A 215 29.79 36.85 -5.58
N LEU A 216 30.58 36.60 -6.64
CA LEU A 216 31.07 37.63 -7.53
C LEU A 216 29.92 38.28 -8.33
N LEU A 217 29.02 37.48 -8.89
CA LEU A 217 27.83 37.97 -9.58
C LEU A 217 26.91 38.77 -8.65
N TRP A 218 26.76 38.33 -7.41
CA TRP A 218 26.03 39.08 -6.40
C TRP A 218 26.64 40.45 -6.15
N LYS A 219 27.97 40.51 -6.01
CA LYS A 219 28.70 41.78 -5.85
C LYS A 219 28.54 42.68 -7.07
N THR A 220 28.69 42.15 -8.28
CA THR A 220 28.48 42.89 -9.53
C THR A 220 27.04 43.42 -9.65
N LEU A 221 26.04 42.63 -9.22
CA LEU A 221 24.65 43.07 -9.16
C LEU A 221 24.47 44.24 -8.17
N CYS A 222 25.06 44.13 -6.98
CA CYS A 222 25.01 45.18 -5.97
C CYS A 222 25.66 46.49 -6.49
N GLU A 223 26.80 46.41 -7.14
CA GLU A 223 27.49 47.57 -7.71
C GLU A 223 26.63 48.27 -8.78
N GLN A 224 25.97 47.50 -9.65
CA GLN A 224 25.11 48.06 -10.70
C GLN A 224 23.77 48.60 -10.17
N MET A 225 23.27 48.08 -9.06
CA MET A 225 22.08 48.61 -8.36
C MET A 225 22.33 49.93 -7.62
N GLY A 226 23.61 50.30 -7.40
CA GLY A 226 24.03 51.57 -6.82
C GLY A 226 23.91 51.65 -5.29
N THR A 227 23.76 52.86 -4.76
CA THR A 227 23.76 53.09 -3.30
C THR A 227 22.61 52.34 -2.60
N GLY A 228 22.93 51.64 -1.52
CA GLY A 228 21.97 50.85 -0.73
C GLY A 228 21.56 49.52 -1.38
N ALA A 229 22.29 49.04 -2.38
CA ALA A 229 21.92 47.82 -3.11
C ALA A 229 21.78 46.58 -2.22
N GLU A 230 22.64 46.38 -1.22
CA GLU A 230 22.55 45.24 -0.30
C GLU A 230 21.23 45.22 0.49
N GLN A 231 20.70 46.40 0.82
CA GLN A 231 19.41 46.52 1.51
C GLN A 231 18.24 46.28 0.55
N LYS A 232 18.35 46.80 -0.68
CA LYS A 232 17.35 46.59 -1.76
C LYS A 232 17.24 45.12 -2.18
N LEU A 233 18.37 44.41 -2.14
CA LEU A 233 18.50 43.00 -2.54
C LEU A 233 18.46 42.04 -1.34
N ALA A 234 18.29 42.51 -0.10
CA ALA A 234 18.47 41.71 1.11
C ALA A 234 17.63 40.43 1.17
N ARG A 235 16.48 40.41 0.47
CA ARG A 235 15.55 39.27 0.39
C ARG A 235 15.55 38.59 -0.97
N VAL A 236 16.53 38.91 -1.82
CA VAL A 236 16.75 38.28 -3.12
C VAL A 236 17.92 37.30 -2.99
N THR A 237 17.81 36.19 -3.69
CA THR A 237 18.86 35.18 -3.79
C THR A 237 19.18 34.92 -5.24
N LEU A 238 20.46 34.70 -5.51
CA LEU A 238 21.00 34.44 -6.85
C LEU A 238 21.62 33.05 -6.85
N LYS A 239 21.17 32.21 -7.77
CA LYS A 239 21.77 30.90 -8.04
C LYS A 239 22.24 30.85 -9.48
N CYS A 240 23.44 30.34 -9.68
CA CYS A 240 23.98 30.10 -11.01
C CYS A 240 24.18 28.60 -11.23
N ARG A 241 23.96 28.16 -12.48
CA ARG A 241 24.29 26.82 -12.94
C ARG A 241 25.08 26.96 -14.23
N GLN A 242 26.20 26.27 -14.33
CA GLN A 242 26.96 26.21 -15.56
C GLN A 242 26.13 25.48 -16.63
N LYS A 243 26.02 26.07 -17.82
CA LYS A 243 25.48 25.38 -18.99
C LYS A 243 26.55 24.40 -19.48
N ALA A 244 26.15 23.18 -19.85
CA ALA A 244 27.07 22.25 -20.52
C ALA A 244 27.70 22.98 -21.73
N ALA A 245 29.02 22.93 -21.85
CA ALA A 245 29.73 23.76 -22.82
C ALA A 245 29.37 23.34 -24.26
N ASP A 246 28.86 24.27 -25.06
CA ASP A 246 28.80 24.14 -26.51
C ASP A 246 30.18 24.55 -27.07
N GLU A 247 31.04 23.60 -27.46
CA GLU A 247 32.32 23.73 -28.22
C GLU A 247 33.25 24.96 -27.95
N GLY A 248 33.00 25.71 -26.88
CA GLY A 248 33.59 27.01 -26.59
C GLY A 248 34.87 26.84 -25.80
N GLY A 249 35.92 27.50 -26.26
CA GLY A 249 37.28 27.36 -25.75
C GLY A 249 37.39 27.42 -24.22
N ALA A 250 38.42 26.76 -23.69
CA ALA A 250 38.66 26.43 -22.28
C ALA A 250 38.59 27.58 -21.23
N PHE A 251 38.33 28.82 -21.65
CA PHE A 251 38.38 30.02 -20.82
C PHE A 251 37.07 30.83 -20.81
N ALA A 252 36.03 30.45 -21.55
CA ALA A 252 34.73 31.12 -21.49
C ALA A 252 33.72 30.24 -20.73
N VAL A 253 33.02 30.82 -19.74
CA VAL A 253 32.00 30.10 -18.95
C VAL A 253 30.64 30.68 -19.22
N THR A 254 29.74 29.84 -19.75
CA THR A 254 28.35 30.20 -19.96
C THR A 254 27.49 29.64 -18.82
N ILE A 255 26.67 30.49 -18.20
CA ILE A 255 25.81 30.13 -17.08
C ILE A 255 24.35 30.48 -17.32
N ASN A 256 23.48 29.72 -16.67
CA ASN A 256 22.09 30.09 -16.43
C ASN A 256 21.97 30.69 -15.03
N LEU A 257 21.31 31.83 -14.94
CA LEU A 257 21.06 32.54 -13.69
C LEU A 257 19.60 32.33 -13.25
N ALA A 258 19.38 32.13 -11.96
CA ALA A 258 18.04 32.11 -11.38
C ALA A 258 18.01 33.06 -10.20
N LEU A 259 17.08 34.01 -10.22
CA LEU A 259 16.80 34.89 -9.10
C LEU A 259 15.48 34.49 -8.44
N ALA A 260 15.48 34.49 -7.11
CA ALA A 260 14.29 34.23 -6.31
C ALA A 260 14.28 35.09 -5.05
N GLY A 261 13.10 35.60 -4.65
CA GLY A 261 12.99 36.38 -3.44
C GLY A 261 11.94 37.49 -3.50
N MET A 262 12.06 38.45 -2.60
CA MET A 262 11.19 39.62 -2.53
C MET A 262 11.99 40.90 -2.73
N MET A 263 11.44 41.85 -3.48
CA MET A 263 12.03 43.17 -3.70
C MET A 263 10.93 44.23 -3.69
N ASP A 264 11.26 45.44 -3.25
CA ASP A 264 10.36 46.58 -3.35
C ASP A 264 10.09 46.94 -4.82
N LYS A 265 8.82 47.20 -5.16
CA LYS A 265 8.38 47.56 -6.52
C LYS A 265 9.12 48.78 -7.09
N ASP A 266 9.57 49.71 -6.26
CA ASP A 266 10.33 50.89 -6.70
C ASP A 266 11.68 50.52 -7.36
N ASN A 267 12.22 49.33 -7.05
CA ASN A 267 13.49 48.85 -7.60
C ASN A 267 13.31 47.92 -8.83
N GLN A 268 12.06 47.60 -9.21
CA GLN A 268 11.74 46.65 -10.28
C GLN A 268 12.37 47.07 -11.62
N SER A 269 12.10 48.29 -12.07
CA SER A 269 12.58 48.79 -13.38
C SER A 269 14.10 48.81 -13.48
N ASN A 270 14.79 49.08 -12.36
CA ASN A 270 16.25 49.11 -12.31
C ASN A 270 16.82 47.69 -12.41
N LEU A 271 16.31 46.76 -11.61
CA LEU A 271 16.73 45.36 -11.66
C LEU A 271 16.47 44.76 -13.05
N GLU A 272 15.30 45.00 -13.63
CA GLU A 272 14.96 44.49 -14.96
C GLU A 272 15.87 45.05 -16.06
N ALA A 273 16.27 46.32 -15.98
CA ALA A 273 17.22 46.91 -16.91
C ALA A 273 18.60 46.25 -16.83
N ILE A 274 19.09 45.98 -15.62
CA ILE A 274 20.37 45.29 -15.39
C ILE A 274 20.34 43.87 -15.94
N LEU A 275 19.32 43.09 -15.57
CA LEU A 275 19.19 41.70 -16.04
C LEU A 275 19.04 41.62 -17.57
N LYS A 276 18.27 42.55 -18.16
CA LYS A 276 18.13 42.62 -19.63
C LYS A 276 19.46 42.93 -20.30
N ARG A 277 20.31 43.79 -19.71
CA ARG A 277 21.67 44.04 -20.22
C ARG A 277 22.53 42.79 -20.12
N TRP A 278 22.48 42.06 -19.02
CA TRP A 278 23.26 40.83 -18.83
C TRP A 278 22.89 39.73 -19.82
N GLU A 279 21.61 39.63 -20.18
CA GLU A 279 21.08 38.65 -21.13
C GLU A 279 21.34 39.01 -22.60
N SER A 280 21.43 40.30 -22.93
CA SER A 280 21.58 40.79 -24.31
C SER A 280 23.01 41.21 -24.70
N SER A 281 23.92 41.32 -23.73
CA SER A 281 25.28 41.75 -23.96
C SER A 281 26.14 40.63 -24.56
N GLN A 282 26.95 40.96 -25.58
CA GLN A 282 28.06 40.12 -26.03
C GLN A 282 29.32 40.30 -25.16
N GLU A 283 29.28 41.22 -24.20
CA GLU A 283 30.36 41.44 -23.23
C GLU A 283 30.18 40.52 -22.02
N ALA A 284 31.31 40.10 -21.45
CA ALA A 284 31.33 39.31 -20.23
C ALA A 284 30.71 40.11 -19.07
N VAL A 285 29.85 39.47 -18.29
CA VAL A 285 29.21 40.08 -17.11
C VAL A 285 30.23 40.26 -15.98
N THR A 286 31.15 39.31 -15.85
CA THR A 286 32.25 39.34 -14.90
C THR A 286 33.36 38.38 -15.35
N GLU A 287 34.48 38.37 -14.64
CA GLU A 287 35.60 37.46 -14.89
C GLU A 287 35.97 36.70 -13.63
N ILE A 288 36.22 35.39 -13.75
CA ILE A 288 36.68 34.55 -12.64
C ILE A 288 37.86 33.69 -13.10
N ASN A 289 38.96 33.72 -12.34
CA ASN A 289 40.20 32.98 -12.66
C ASN A 289 40.73 33.21 -14.10
N GLY A 290 40.54 34.42 -14.65
CA GLY A 290 40.94 34.77 -16.02
C GLY A 290 39.98 34.26 -17.10
N GLY A 291 38.83 33.68 -16.73
CA GLY A 291 37.78 33.28 -17.64
C GLY A 291 36.60 34.24 -17.66
N SER A 292 36.13 34.58 -18.85
CA SER A 292 34.99 35.47 -19.06
C SER A 292 33.66 34.74 -18.82
N VAL A 293 32.77 35.35 -18.04
CA VAL A 293 31.46 34.79 -17.68
C VAL A 293 30.37 35.41 -18.53
N TYR A 294 29.64 34.57 -19.23
CA TYR A 294 28.49 34.95 -20.06
C TYR A 294 27.21 34.35 -19.48
N ILE A 295 26.11 35.09 -19.58
CA ILE A 295 24.81 34.66 -19.09
C ILE A 295 23.93 34.34 -20.29
N SER A 296 23.55 33.07 -20.46
CA SER A 296 22.71 32.64 -21.58
C SER A 296 21.21 32.78 -21.29
N GLU A 297 20.82 32.65 -20.02
CA GLU A 297 19.42 32.67 -19.62
C GLU A 297 19.28 33.17 -18.19
N ILE A 298 18.25 33.98 -17.92
CA ILE A 298 17.92 34.48 -16.58
C ILE A 298 16.47 34.12 -16.23
N ASN A 299 16.29 33.16 -15.33
CA ASN A 299 14.99 32.88 -14.74
C ASN A 299 14.69 33.86 -13.60
N ARG A 300 13.54 34.54 -13.71
CA ARG A 300 13.08 35.59 -12.78
C ARG A 300 11.70 35.29 -12.18
N ASP A 301 11.11 34.13 -12.48
CA ASP A 301 9.71 33.78 -12.15
C ASP A 301 9.44 33.72 -10.65
N LYS A 302 10.49 33.65 -9.84
CA LYS A 302 10.44 33.52 -8.38
C LYS A 302 10.75 34.82 -7.65
N ILE A 303 10.89 35.94 -8.35
CA ILE A 303 10.92 37.26 -7.73
C ILE A 303 9.48 37.77 -7.57
N VAL A 304 9.16 38.23 -6.36
CA VAL A 304 7.91 38.92 -6.05
C VAL A 304 8.24 40.37 -5.73
N PHE A 305 7.63 41.29 -6.48
CA PHE A 305 7.70 42.73 -6.19
C PHE A 305 6.57 43.10 -5.23
N ILE A 306 6.92 43.64 -4.07
CA ILE A 306 6.00 44.05 -3.00
C ILE A 306 5.89 45.57 -2.91
#